data_AF-A0AAV8YYZ9-F1
#
_entry.id   AF-A0AAV8YYZ9-F1
#
_cell.length_a   1.000
_cell.length_b   1.000
_cell.length_c   1.000
_cell.angle_alpha   90.00
_cell.angle_beta   90.00
_cell.angle_gamma   90.00
#
_symmetry.space_group_name_H-M   'P 1'
#
loop_
_entity.id
_entity.type
_entity.pdbx_description
1 polymer ?
#
loop_
_entity_poly.entity_id
_entity_poly.type
_entity_poly.pdbx_seq_one_letter_code
_entity_poly.pdbx_strand_id
1 'polypeptide(L)'
;MIKPKLFYILVLIFVVCIITTLYQMQIIRLRDKIVTLESKGPKASDRDWKTDEDNLVVLYNRVPKTGSTSFVGVAYDLCKRNKFHVLHVNITANNHILSLTNQLKFISNVTNWNAMKPALYHGHFAFPRFQQTFDDCVAKQLPDCDPNNMKPGNKWALTEAKKNLINNYFLVGVTEELEDFISVLEQTLPRVFRGATEHYVSSNRSHLRQTVQKDMPSEETVRKIKDSLIWQMENELYEFTLEHFHFQKKYTLKK
;
A
#
# COMPACT_ATOMS: atom_id res chain seq x y z
N MET A 1 -38.65 9.91 59.80
CA MET A 1 -38.93 10.96 58.79
C MET A 1 -37.64 11.27 58.04
N ILE A 2 -37.53 10.84 56.78
CA ILE A 2 -36.34 11.09 55.95
C ILE A 2 -36.32 12.58 55.59
N LYS A 3 -35.19 13.27 55.84
CA LYS A 3 -35.07 14.70 55.54
C LYS A 3 -35.30 14.92 54.03
N PRO A 4 -36.09 15.92 53.61
CA PRO A 4 -36.51 16.08 52.21
C PRO A 4 -35.34 16.12 51.21
N LYS A 5 -34.20 16.71 51.61
CA LYS A 5 -32.97 16.71 50.79
C LYS A 5 -32.38 15.31 50.53
N LEU A 6 -32.48 14.39 51.49
CA LEU A 6 -31.97 13.02 51.35
C LEU A 6 -32.86 12.20 50.40
N PHE A 7 -34.17 12.47 50.40
CA PHE A 7 -35.11 11.85 49.48
C PHE A 7 -34.81 12.20 48.02
N TYR A 8 -34.57 13.49 47.71
CA TYR A 8 -34.22 13.91 46.34
C TYR A 8 -32.89 13.33 45.86
N ILE A 9 -31.89 13.19 46.73
CA ILE A 9 -30.60 12.57 46.40
C ILE A 9 -30.78 11.09 46.04
N LEU A 10 -31.59 10.36 46.82
CA LEU A 10 -31.87 8.94 46.55
C LEU A 10 -32.63 8.75 45.23
N VAL A 11 -33.57 9.64 44.91
CA VAL A 11 -34.28 9.63 43.62
C VAL A 11 -33.31 9.92 42.47
N LEU A 12 -32.40 10.88 42.62
CA LEU A 12 -31.40 11.20 41.59
C LEU A 12 -30.46 10.01 41.33
N ILE A 13 -29.97 9.35 42.39
CA ILE A 13 -29.12 8.16 42.26
C ILE A 13 -29.87 7.04 41.55
N PHE A 14 -31.14 6.81 41.91
CA PHE A 14 -31.96 5.79 41.27
C PHE A 14 -32.15 6.05 39.76
N VAL A 15 -32.42 7.30 39.38
CA VAL A 15 -32.54 7.71 37.98
C VAL A 15 -31.22 7.53 37.22
N VAL A 16 -30.08 7.94 37.81
CA VAL A 16 -28.76 7.74 37.20
C VAL A 16 -28.44 6.26 37.04
N CYS A 17 -28.73 5.43 38.05
CA CYS A 17 -28.56 3.98 37.97
C CYS A 17 -29.37 3.38 36.81
N ILE A 18 -30.64 3.76 36.66
CA ILE A 18 -31.48 3.31 35.54
C ILE A 18 -30.88 3.72 34.19
N ILE A 19 -30.44 4.98 34.06
CA ILE A 19 -29.83 5.46 32.83
C ILE A 19 -28.56 4.65 32.50
N THR A 20 -27.69 4.43 33.49
CA THR A 20 -26.46 3.65 33.28
C THR A 20 -26.74 2.20 32.89
N THR A 21 -27.74 1.54 33.48
CA THR A 21 -28.08 0.15 33.11
C THR A 21 -28.67 0.08 31.70
N LEU A 22 -29.48 1.06 31.30
CA LEU A 22 -30.01 1.16 29.93
C LEU A 22 -28.88 1.32 28.90
N TYR A 23 -27.88 2.18 29.18
CA TYR A 23 -26.71 2.33 28.31
C TYR A 23 -25.88 1.04 28.23
N GLN A 24 -25.63 0.37 29.36
CA GLN A 24 -24.88 -0.90 29.37
C GLN A 24 -25.61 -1.99 28.56
N MET A 25 -26.94 -2.07 28.66
CA MET A 25 -27.76 -2.99 27.87
C MET A 25 -27.70 -2.71 26.36
N GLN A 26 -27.65 -1.44 25.96
CA GLN A 26 -27.50 -1.06 24.55
C GLN A 26 -26.10 -1.42 24.02
N ILE A 27 -25.05 -1.21 24.81
CA ILE A 27 -23.67 -1.56 24.44
C ILE A 27 -23.52 -3.07 24.22
N ILE A 28 -24.10 -3.90 25.11
CA ILE A 28 -24.06 -5.36 24.98
C ILE A 28 -24.76 -5.81 23.70
N ARG A 29 -25.96 -5.28 23.42
CA ARG A 29 -26.69 -5.60 22.18
C ARG A 29 -25.93 -5.20 20.92
N LEU A 30 -25.22 -4.07 20.94
CA LEU A 30 -24.38 -3.64 19.83
C LEU A 30 -23.17 -4.57 19.65
N ARG A 31 -22.52 -4.97 20.75
CA ARG A 31 -21.41 -5.94 20.72
C ARG A 31 -21.85 -7.29 20.14
N ASP A 32 -23.00 -7.81 20.57
CA ASP A 32 -23.52 -9.08 20.04
C ASP A 32 -23.86 -9.00 18.55
N LYS A 33 -24.39 -7.86 18.10
CA LYS A 33 -24.61 -7.61 16.66
C LYS A 33 -23.29 -7.58 15.89
N ILE A 34 -22.25 -6.95 16.42
CA ILE A 34 -20.91 -6.94 15.79
C ILE A 34 -20.36 -8.37 15.69
N VAL A 35 -20.37 -9.14 16.77
CA VAL A 35 -19.90 -10.54 16.77
C VAL A 35 -20.71 -11.40 15.79
N THR A 36 -22.03 -11.19 15.72
CA THR A 36 -22.89 -11.89 14.76
C THR A 36 -22.56 -11.49 13.32
N LEU A 37 -22.33 -10.21 13.05
CA LEU A 37 -21.96 -9.71 11.73
C LEU A 37 -20.57 -10.20 11.31
N GLU A 38 -19.60 -10.24 12.22
CA GLU A 38 -18.27 -10.83 11.99
C GLU A 38 -18.38 -12.33 11.71
N SER A 39 -19.25 -13.05 12.43
CA SER A 39 -19.48 -14.49 12.20
C SER A 39 -20.21 -14.81 10.89
N LYS A 40 -20.97 -13.83 10.35
CA LYS A 40 -21.71 -13.89 9.08
C LYS A 40 -20.94 -13.26 7.91
N GLY A 41 -19.77 -12.65 8.16
CA GLY A 41 -18.82 -12.38 7.09
C GLY A 41 -18.53 -13.67 6.33
N PRO A 42 -18.21 -13.62 5.02
CA PRO A 42 -17.95 -14.83 4.26
C PRO A 42 -16.85 -15.64 4.97
N LYS A 43 -17.23 -16.81 5.52
CA LYS A 43 -16.27 -17.78 6.02
C LYS A 43 -15.62 -18.42 4.81
N ALA A 44 -14.60 -17.77 4.27
CA ALA A 44 -13.75 -18.34 3.23
C ALA A 44 -13.28 -19.70 3.74
N SER A 45 -13.63 -20.77 3.02
CA SER A 45 -13.13 -22.10 3.36
C SER A 45 -11.61 -22.13 3.20
N ASP A 46 -10.90 -22.99 3.93
CA ASP A 46 -9.44 -23.13 3.80
C ASP A 46 -9.01 -23.52 2.37
N ARG A 47 -9.94 -24.11 1.59
CA ARG A 47 -9.78 -24.32 0.14
C ARG A 47 -9.93 -23.03 -0.66
N ASP A 48 -10.91 -22.18 -0.37
CA ASP A 48 -11.12 -20.86 -0.99
C ASP A 48 -9.88 -19.97 -0.78
N TRP A 49 -9.37 -19.91 0.45
CA TRP A 49 -8.18 -19.11 0.79
C TRP A 49 -6.93 -19.59 0.04
N LYS A 50 -6.71 -20.90 -0.07
CA LYS A 50 -5.62 -21.45 -0.90
C LYS A 50 -5.78 -21.14 -2.38
N THR A 51 -7.00 -21.22 -2.93
CA THR A 51 -7.25 -20.82 -4.32
C THR A 51 -7.02 -19.32 -4.54
N ASP A 52 -7.30 -18.47 -3.56
CA ASP A 52 -7.01 -17.04 -3.65
C ASP A 52 -5.50 -16.75 -3.58
N GLU A 53 -4.77 -17.44 -2.69
CA GLU A 53 -3.30 -17.34 -2.63
C GLU A 53 -2.62 -17.85 -3.90
N ASP A 54 -3.13 -18.91 -4.52
CA ASP A 54 -2.59 -19.45 -5.78
C ASP A 54 -2.99 -18.62 -7.01
N ASN A 55 -4.00 -17.75 -6.88
CA ASN A 55 -4.37 -16.75 -7.89
C ASN A 55 -3.75 -15.37 -7.64
N LEU A 56 -2.91 -15.23 -6.61
CA LEU A 56 -2.33 -13.95 -6.20
C LEU A 56 -1.42 -13.37 -7.29
N VAL A 57 -1.62 -12.08 -7.60
CA VAL A 57 -0.71 -11.30 -8.42
C VAL A 57 -0.25 -10.05 -7.66
N VAL A 58 1.06 -9.88 -7.56
CA VAL A 58 1.71 -8.69 -7.03
C VAL A 58 2.22 -7.86 -8.20
N LEU A 59 1.85 -6.58 -8.21
CA LEU A 59 2.34 -5.63 -9.19
C LEU A 59 3.27 -4.63 -8.53
N TYR A 60 4.52 -4.58 -8.99
CA TYR A 60 5.54 -3.67 -8.50
C TYR A 60 6.01 -2.73 -9.62
N ASN A 61 5.29 -1.62 -9.78
CA ASN A 61 5.64 -0.54 -10.68
C ASN A 61 6.79 0.30 -10.10
N ARG A 62 8.00 -0.23 -10.22
CA ARG A 62 9.21 0.27 -9.57
C ARG A 62 9.63 1.67 -10.05
N VAL A 63 9.96 2.54 -9.10
CA VAL A 63 10.62 3.82 -9.36
C VAL A 63 12.13 3.59 -9.59
N PRO A 64 12.77 4.28 -10.54
CA PRO A 64 14.21 4.21 -10.73
C PRO A 64 14.99 4.64 -9.48
N LYS A 65 16.12 3.95 -9.22
CA LYS A 65 17.13 4.34 -8.20
C LYS A 65 16.66 4.33 -6.73
N THR A 66 15.57 3.65 -6.40
CA THR A 66 15.01 3.52 -5.04
C THR A 66 15.25 2.14 -4.40
N GLY A 67 16.44 1.55 -4.58
CA GLY A 67 16.72 0.20 -4.08
C GLY A 67 15.95 -0.94 -4.78
N SER A 68 15.17 -0.64 -5.82
CA SER A 68 14.28 -1.59 -6.50
C SER A 68 14.99 -2.82 -7.10
N THR A 69 16.28 -2.70 -7.45
CA THR A 69 17.07 -3.87 -7.90
C THR A 69 17.41 -4.83 -6.76
N SER A 70 17.73 -4.32 -5.57
CA SER A 70 17.94 -5.16 -4.39
C SER A 70 16.66 -5.91 -4.02
N PHE A 71 15.54 -5.19 -3.93
CA PHE A 71 14.24 -5.78 -3.58
C PHE A 71 13.80 -6.87 -4.57
N VAL A 72 13.89 -6.59 -5.88
CA VAL A 72 13.55 -7.59 -6.91
C VAL A 72 14.50 -8.79 -6.88
N GLY A 73 15.77 -8.59 -6.49
CA GLY A 73 16.72 -9.68 -6.28
C GLY A 73 16.23 -10.69 -5.25
N VAL A 74 15.70 -10.21 -4.11
CA VAL A 74 15.06 -11.06 -3.09
C VAL A 74 13.91 -11.86 -3.69
N ALA A 75 13.03 -11.22 -4.45
CA ALA A 75 11.90 -11.91 -5.09
C ALA A 75 12.35 -13.02 -6.05
N TYR A 76 13.38 -12.79 -6.88
CA TYR A 76 13.93 -13.81 -7.78
C TYR A 76 14.58 -14.99 -7.03
N ASP A 77 15.25 -14.72 -5.92
CA ASP A 77 15.89 -15.78 -5.14
C ASP A 77 14.85 -16.65 -4.41
N LEU A 78 13.73 -16.06 -3.96
CA LEU A 78 12.65 -16.77 -3.26
C LEU A 78 11.67 -17.49 -4.18
N CYS A 79 11.53 -17.08 -5.45
CA CYS A 79 10.43 -17.52 -6.31
C CYS A 79 10.34 -19.04 -6.50
N LYS A 80 11.50 -19.72 -6.59
CA LYS A 80 11.56 -21.19 -6.71
C LYS A 80 11.12 -21.87 -5.42
N ARG A 81 11.63 -21.41 -4.27
CA ARG A 81 11.32 -21.98 -2.95
C ARG A 81 9.86 -21.78 -2.59
N ASN A 82 9.38 -20.56 -2.82
CA ASN A 82 8.02 -20.16 -2.49
C ASN A 82 7.03 -20.46 -3.62
N LYS A 83 7.44 -21.07 -4.73
CA LYS A 83 6.55 -21.52 -5.83
C LYS A 83 5.68 -20.40 -6.40
N PHE A 84 6.30 -19.30 -6.84
CA PHE A 84 5.65 -18.22 -7.58
C PHE A 84 6.55 -17.78 -8.74
N HIS A 85 6.02 -16.97 -9.66
CA HIS A 85 6.75 -16.49 -10.83
C HIS A 85 7.15 -15.03 -10.67
N VAL A 86 8.31 -14.64 -11.21
CA VAL A 86 8.73 -13.23 -11.27
C VAL A 86 8.90 -12.84 -12.73
N LEU A 87 8.17 -11.82 -13.18
CA LEU A 87 8.16 -11.38 -14.56
C LEU A 87 8.56 -9.91 -14.65
N HIS A 88 9.50 -9.61 -15.55
CA HIS A 88 9.88 -8.23 -15.84
C HIS A 88 9.05 -7.69 -17.01
N VAL A 89 8.38 -6.57 -16.78
CA VAL A 89 7.62 -5.82 -17.78
C VAL A 89 8.56 -4.84 -18.45
N ASN A 90 9.01 -5.17 -19.66
CA ASN A 90 9.83 -4.27 -20.46
C ASN A 90 8.94 -3.31 -21.26
N ILE A 91 9.26 -2.02 -21.23
CA ILE A 91 8.52 -0.99 -21.96
C ILE A 91 9.44 -0.31 -22.96
N THR A 92 9.02 -0.28 -24.21
CA THR A 92 9.78 0.35 -25.30
C THR A 92 10.12 1.80 -24.95
N ALA A 93 11.39 2.16 -25.16
CA ALA A 93 11.93 3.50 -24.90
C ALA A 93 11.80 4.00 -23.45
N ASN A 94 11.56 3.12 -22.47
CA ASN A 94 11.31 3.49 -21.07
C ASN A 94 10.21 4.55 -20.91
N ASN A 95 9.24 4.60 -21.82
CA ASN A 95 8.10 5.48 -21.66
C ASN A 95 7.25 4.96 -20.50
N HIS A 96 7.11 5.75 -19.43
CA HIS A 96 6.38 5.34 -18.23
C HIS A 96 4.88 5.19 -18.47
N ILE A 97 4.37 5.71 -19.60
CA ILE A 97 2.97 5.62 -20.00
C ILE A 97 2.83 4.57 -21.09
N LEU A 98 2.11 3.49 -20.79
CA LEU A 98 1.74 2.48 -21.76
C LEU A 98 0.64 3.00 -22.70
N SER A 99 0.72 2.68 -23.99
CA SER A 99 -0.40 2.89 -24.93
C SER A 99 -1.61 2.04 -24.56
N LEU A 100 -2.83 2.41 -24.99
CA LEU A 100 -4.06 1.65 -24.72
C LEU A 100 -3.91 0.16 -25.07
N THR A 101 -3.45 -0.15 -26.27
CA THR A 101 -3.29 -1.53 -26.72
C THR A 101 -2.36 -2.31 -25.80
N ASN A 102 -1.30 -1.68 -25.31
CA ASN A 102 -0.37 -2.31 -24.38
C ASN A 102 -0.95 -2.39 -22.97
N GLN A 103 -1.74 -1.40 -22.51
CA GLN A 103 -2.46 -1.45 -21.25
C GLN A 103 -3.49 -2.59 -21.23
N LEU A 104 -4.30 -2.71 -22.29
CA LEU A 104 -5.30 -3.78 -22.41
C LEU A 104 -4.66 -5.16 -22.47
N LYS A 105 -3.59 -5.31 -23.26
CA LYS A 105 -2.81 -6.56 -23.30
C LYS A 105 -2.17 -6.86 -21.95
N PHE A 106 -1.63 -5.86 -21.28
CA PHE A 106 -1.01 -6.01 -19.97
C PHE A 106 -2.04 -6.46 -18.93
N ILE A 107 -3.16 -5.75 -18.81
CA ILE A 107 -4.27 -6.08 -17.90
C ILE A 107 -4.80 -7.48 -18.22
N SER A 108 -5.06 -7.80 -19.49
CA SER A 108 -5.55 -9.11 -19.88
C SER A 108 -4.57 -10.24 -19.53
N ASN A 109 -3.28 -10.05 -19.81
CA ASN A 109 -2.25 -11.05 -19.50
C ASN A 109 -2.11 -11.26 -17.99
N VAL A 110 -2.05 -10.17 -17.22
CA VAL A 110 -1.96 -10.23 -15.75
C VAL A 110 -3.18 -10.93 -15.14
N THR A 111 -4.37 -10.60 -15.63
CA THR A 111 -5.63 -11.14 -15.10
C THR A 111 -5.89 -12.57 -15.52
N ASN A 112 -5.58 -12.97 -16.76
CA ASN A 112 -6.04 -14.24 -17.33
C ASN A 112 -4.96 -15.31 -17.47
N TRP A 113 -3.67 -14.99 -17.29
CA TRP A 113 -2.60 -15.97 -17.45
C TRP A 113 -2.41 -16.84 -16.20
N ASN A 114 -3.38 -17.72 -15.95
CA ASN A 114 -3.45 -18.53 -14.73
C ASN A 114 -2.24 -19.45 -14.54
N ALA A 115 -1.60 -19.92 -15.62
CA ALA A 115 -0.39 -20.75 -15.53
C ALA A 115 0.81 -20.03 -14.89
N MET A 116 0.84 -18.70 -14.91
CA MET A 116 1.90 -17.91 -14.27
C MET A 116 1.55 -17.52 -12.83
N LYS A 117 0.34 -17.80 -12.36
CA LYS A 117 -0.06 -17.43 -10.99
C LYS A 117 0.40 -18.50 -9.98
N PRO A 118 0.84 -18.09 -8.78
CA PRO A 118 1.05 -16.71 -8.33
C PRO A 118 2.23 -16.03 -9.02
N ALA A 119 2.13 -14.71 -9.22
CA ALA A 119 3.14 -13.93 -9.93
C ALA A 119 3.46 -12.60 -9.26
N LEU A 120 4.72 -12.17 -9.37
CA LEU A 120 5.18 -10.81 -9.13
C LEU A 120 5.64 -10.20 -10.46
N TYR A 121 4.90 -9.22 -10.96
CA TYR A 121 5.27 -8.43 -12.13
C TYR A 121 5.99 -7.16 -11.68
N HIS A 122 7.15 -6.85 -12.26
CA HIS A 122 7.87 -5.61 -11.96
C HIS A 122 8.34 -4.88 -13.21
N GLY A 123 8.39 -3.55 -13.17
CA GLY A 123 8.87 -2.74 -14.30
C GLY A 123 8.64 -1.24 -14.08
N HIS A 124 9.16 -0.43 -15.00
CA HIS A 124 9.12 1.04 -14.91
C HIS A 124 7.90 1.65 -15.62
N PHE A 125 6.71 1.50 -15.04
CA PHE A 125 5.46 2.10 -15.54
C PHE A 125 4.80 2.96 -14.47
N ALA A 126 3.96 3.90 -14.91
CA ALA A 126 3.02 4.62 -14.04
C ALA A 126 1.96 3.67 -13.47
N PHE A 127 1.26 4.11 -12.42
CA PHE A 127 0.19 3.35 -11.79
C PHE A 127 -0.88 2.91 -12.82
N PRO A 128 -1.10 1.60 -13.02
CA PRO A 128 -2.10 1.12 -13.97
C PRO A 128 -3.46 1.05 -13.30
N ARG A 129 -4.44 1.75 -13.86
CA ARG A 129 -5.85 1.59 -13.47
C ARG A 129 -6.45 0.38 -14.17
N PHE A 130 -6.82 -0.64 -13.40
CA PHE A 130 -7.47 -1.85 -13.93
C PHE A 130 -8.95 -1.62 -14.29
N GLN A 131 -9.57 -0.56 -13.77
CA GLN A 131 -11.00 -0.26 -13.98
C GLN A 131 -11.27 0.60 -15.23
N GLN A 132 -10.25 1.27 -15.77
CA GLN A 132 -10.44 2.25 -16.84
C GLN A 132 -9.16 2.41 -17.66
N THR A 133 -9.32 2.48 -18.99
CA THR A 133 -8.19 2.65 -19.90
C THR A 133 -7.81 4.13 -20.11
N PHE A 134 -6.61 4.38 -20.65
CA PHE A 134 -6.20 5.75 -20.99
C PHE A 134 -7.10 6.41 -22.05
N ASP A 135 -7.52 5.69 -23.09
CA ASP A 135 -8.42 6.24 -24.10
C ASP A 135 -9.82 6.49 -23.54
N ASP A 136 -10.33 5.64 -22.66
CA ASP A 136 -11.57 5.91 -21.92
C ASP A 136 -11.45 7.19 -21.08
N CYS A 137 -10.29 7.38 -20.44
CA CYS A 137 -10.00 8.58 -19.70
C CYS A 137 -10.05 9.81 -20.61
N VAL A 138 -9.34 9.77 -21.75
CA VAL A 138 -9.27 10.92 -22.69
C VAL A 138 -10.64 11.20 -23.29
N ALA A 139 -11.37 10.17 -23.71
CA ALA A 139 -12.71 10.28 -24.28
C ALA A 139 -13.71 10.89 -23.27
N LYS A 140 -13.58 10.54 -21.99
CA LYS A 140 -14.39 11.08 -20.89
C LYS A 140 -13.84 12.37 -20.29
N GLN A 141 -12.73 12.90 -20.84
CA GLN A 141 -12.04 14.10 -20.37
C GLN A 141 -11.75 14.07 -18.86
N LEU A 142 -11.31 12.91 -18.37
CA LEU A 142 -11.09 12.75 -16.95
C LEU A 142 -9.79 13.43 -16.50
N PRO A 143 -9.73 13.89 -15.24
CA PRO A 143 -8.60 14.68 -14.75
C PRO A 143 -7.24 14.00 -14.88
N ASP A 144 -7.18 12.67 -14.80
CA ASP A 144 -5.93 11.92 -14.81
C ASP A 144 -5.16 11.91 -16.13
N CYS A 145 -5.85 12.10 -17.25
CA CYS A 145 -5.26 12.15 -18.59
C CYS A 145 -5.32 13.56 -19.19
N ASP A 146 -5.75 14.56 -18.40
CA ASP A 146 -5.63 15.97 -18.77
C ASP A 146 -4.14 16.37 -18.78
N PRO A 147 -3.59 16.81 -19.92
CA PRO A 147 -2.19 17.23 -20.02
C PRO A 147 -1.80 18.34 -19.04
N ASN A 148 -2.74 19.17 -18.57
CA ASN A 148 -2.47 20.19 -17.55
C ASN A 148 -2.26 19.60 -16.17
N ASN A 149 -2.90 18.48 -15.88
CA ASN A 149 -2.74 17.75 -14.62
C ASN A 149 -1.48 16.90 -14.59
N MET A 150 -0.92 16.57 -15.76
CA MET A 150 0.33 15.83 -15.89
C MET A 150 1.59 16.71 -15.79
N LYS A 151 1.45 18.03 -15.59
CA LYS A 151 2.58 18.96 -15.46
C LYS A 151 3.20 18.89 -14.05
N PRO A 152 4.55 18.88 -13.95
CA PRO A 152 5.22 19.00 -12.65
C PRO A 152 4.75 20.23 -11.88
N GLY A 153 4.55 20.09 -10.57
CA GLY A 153 4.07 21.17 -9.71
C GLY A 153 2.54 21.36 -9.69
N ASN A 154 1.76 20.45 -10.29
CA ASN A 154 0.31 20.50 -10.22
C ASN A 154 -0.23 19.93 -8.88
N LYS A 155 -0.96 20.76 -8.11
CA LYS A 155 -1.49 20.38 -6.79
C LYS A 155 -2.53 19.25 -6.83
N TRP A 156 -3.30 19.18 -7.92
CA TRP A 156 -4.24 18.09 -8.12
C TRP A 156 -3.50 16.75 -8.24
N ALA A 157 -2.39 16.71 -9.00
CA ALA A 157 -1.59 15.49 -9.17
C ALA A 157 -1.01 14.99 -7.83
N LEU A 158 -0.52 15.91 -6.98
CA LEU A 158 -0.06 15.58 -5.63
C LEU A 158 -1.18 14.97 -4.78
N THR A 159 -2.36 15.59 -4.80
CA THR A 159 -3.53 15.12 -4.06
C THR A 159 -3.96 13.73 -4.54
N GLU A 160 -3.98 13.52 -5.85
CA GLU A 160 -4.35 12.26 -6.46
C GLU A 160 -3.31 11.16 -6.21
N ALA A 161 -2.02 11.49 -6.19
CA ALA A 161 -0.96 10.57 -5.80
C ALA A 161 -1.14 10.06 -4.36
N LYS A 162 -1.43 10.97 -3.41
CA LYS A 162 -1.72 10.60 -2.00
C LYS A 162 -2.93 9.68 -1.89
N LYS A 163 -4.01 9.96 -2.62
CA LYS A 163 -5.21 9.11 -2.66
C LYS A 163 -4.90 7.73 -3.22
N ASN A 164 -4.17 7.66 -4.33
CA ASN A 164 -3.79 6.39 -4.94
C ASN A 164 -2.94 5.55 -3.98
N LEU A 165 -2.01 6.19 -3.28
CA LEU A 165 -1.16 5.53 -2.27
C LEU A 165 -2.00 4.86 -1.19
N ILE A 166 -2.99 5.56 -0.63
CA ILE A 166 -3.85 4.99 0.43
C ILE A 166 -4.82 3.93 -0.13
N ASN A 167 -5.47 4.23 -1.26
CA ASN A 167 -6.64 3.47 -1.68
C ASN A 167 -6.30 2.26 -2.56
N ASN A 168 -5.17 2.30 -3.27
CA ASN A 168 -4.87 1.35 -4.34
C ASN A 168 -3.55 0.60 -4.15
N TYR A 169 -2.58 1.17 -3.42
CA TYR A 169 -1.35 0.44 -3.10
C TYR A 169 -1.53 -0.37 -1.82
N PHE A 170 -1.14 -1.64 -1.89
CA PHE A 170 -1.15 -2.51 -0.72
C PHE A 170 -0.18 -2.03 0.37
N LEU A 171 1.04 -1.67 -0.03
CA LEU A 171 2.10 -1.17 0.84
C LEU A 171 3.06 -0.34 -0.01
N VAL A 172 3.47 0.81 0.50
CA VAL A 172 4.55 1.63 -0.07
C VAL A 172 5.56 1.91 1.03
N GLY A 173 6.82 1.52 0.80
CA GLY A 173 7.93 1.77 1.73
C GLY A 173 8.89 2.83 1.20
N VAL A 174 9.87 3.17 2.05
CA VAL A 174 10.97 4.08 1.70
C VAL A 174 12.29 3.32 1.53
N THR A 175 13.23 3.88 0.78
CA THR A 175 14.48 3.17 0.43
C THR A 175 15.38 2.97 1.64
N GLU A 176 15.33 3.94 2.55
CA GLU A 176 16.10 4.04 3.80
C GLU A 176 15.69 2.95 4.80
N GLU A 177 14.45 2.45 4.72
CA GLU A 177 13.88 1.43 5.60
C GLU A 177 13.48 0.16 4.83
N LEU A 178 14.29 -0.22 3.83
CA LEU A 178 13.97 -1.35 2.95
C LEU A 178 13.86 -2.69 3.70
N GLU A 179 14.64 -2.89 4.77
CA GLU A 179 14.56 -4.09 5.62
C GLU A 179 13.20 -4.20 6.32
N ASP A 180 12.75 -3.12 6.96
CA ASP A 180 11.44 -3.05 7.59
C ASP A 180 10.30 -3.27 6.57
N PHE A 181 10.45 -2.71 5.37
CA PHE A 181 9.48 -2.91 4.29
C PHE A 181 9.38 -4.39 3.89
N ILE A 182 10.51 -5.09 3.77
CA ILE A 182 10.54 -6.52 3.49
C ILE A 182 9.91 -7.32 4.64
N SER A 183 10.16 -6.94 5.89
CA SER A 183 9.57 -7.60 7.06
C SER A 183 8.05 -7.48 7.11
N VAL A 184 7.51 -6.28 6.82
CA VAL A 184 6.07 -6.07 6.71
C VAL A 184 5.47 -6.92 5.59
N LEU A 185 6.14 -7.01 4.42
CA LEU A 185 5.70 -7.87 3.31
C LEU A 185 5.75 -9.36 3.66
N GLU A 186 6.77 -9.81 4.38
CA GLU A 186 6.89 -11.20 4.82
C GLU A 186 5.72 -11.61 5.73
N GLN A 187 5.31 -10.74 6.66
CA GLN A 187 4.18 -11.00 7.55
C GLN A 187 2.83 -10.91 6.84
N THR A 188 2.68 -10.02 5.88
CA THR A 188 1.37 -9.72 5.25
C THR A 188 1.11 -10.52 3.97
N LEU A 189 2.16 -10.91 3.24
CA LEU A 189 2.10 -11.68 1.99
C LEU A 189 3.08 -12.88 2.02
N PRO A 190 2.95 -13.82 2.99
CA PRO A 190 3.88 -14.92 3.18
C PRO A 190 3.92 -15.89 1.99
N ARG A 191 2.87 -15.97 1.17
CA ARG A 191 2.85 -16.78 -0.06
C ARG A 191 3.98 -16.41 -1.03
N VAL A 192 4.39 -15.14 -1.03
CA VAL A 192 5.46 -14.59 -1.87
C VAL A 192 6.74 -14.36 -1.06
N PHE A 193 6.63 -13.75 0.12
CA PHE A 193 7.79 -13.20 0.85
C PHE A 193 8.21 -13.99 2.10
N ARG A 194 7.72 -15.23 2.31
CA ARG A 194 8.22 -16.08 3.41
C ARG A 194 9.72 -16.30 3.29
N GLY A 195 10.46 -16.02 4.36
CA GLY A 195 11.91 -16.08 4.46
C GLY A 195 12.64 -14.86 3.86
N ALA A 196 11.93 -13.79 3.48
CA ALA A 196 12.53 -12.65 2.78
C ALA A 196 13.43 -11.79 3.69
N THR A 197 13.04 -11.55 4.94
CA THR A 197 13.81 -10.71 5.87
C THR A 197 15.16 -11.36 6.16
N GLU A 198 15.16 -12.64 6.53
CA GLU A 198 16.38 -13.41 6.78
C GLU A 198 17.28 -13.46 5.55
N HIS A 199 16.70 -13.71 4.35
CA HIS A 199 17.46 -13.71 3.10
C HIS A 199 18.08 -12.35 2.81
N TYR A 200 17.34 -11.25 3.05
CA TYR A 200 17.86 -9.91 2.80
C TYR A 200 19.02 -9.56 3.73
N VAL A 201 18.90 -9.88 5.02
CA VAL A 201 19.94 -9.61 6.03
C VAL A 201 21.20 -10.47 5.81
N SER A 202 21.04 -11.75 5.45
CA SER A 202 22.16 -12.68 5.29
C SER A 202 22.83 -12.66 3.91
N SER A 203 22.19 -12.07 2.89
CA SER A 203 22.69 -12.07 1.53
C SER A 203 23.65 -10.92 1.26
N ASN A 204 24.80 -11.24 0.66
CA ASN A 204 25.72 -10.24 0.09
C ASN A 204 25.12 -9.46 -1.11
N ARG A 205 23.88 -9.78 -1.54
CA ARG A 205 23.15 -9.09 -2.60
C ARG A 205 22.10 -8.10 -2.06
N SER A 206 22.15 -7.75 -0.78
CA SER A 206 21.27 -6.73 -0.18
C SER A 206 21.47 -5.33 -0.77
N HIS A 207 22.66 -5.01 -1.28
CA HIS A 207 22.99 -3.68 -1.84
C HIS A 207 23.49 -3.75 -3.29
N LEU A 208 22.60 -4.04 -4.24
CA LEU A 208 22.93 -4.11 -5.66
C LEU A 208 22.87 -2.74 -6.35
N ARG A 209 23.69 -2.57 -7.40
CA ARG A 209 23.74 -1.39 -8.29
C ARG A 209 23.97 -0.06 -7.56
N GLN A 210 24.86 -0.07 -6.56
CA GLN A 210 25.34 1.15 -5.96
C GLN A 210 26.06 2.02 -7.01
N THR A 211 25.82 3.32 -6.97
CA THR A 211 26.58 4.28 -7.79
C THR A 211 27.99 4.37 -7.22
N VAL A 212 29.00 4.08 -8.05
CA VAL A 212 30.42 4.02 -7.64
C VAL A 212 30.93 5.35 -7.12
N GLN A 213 30.57 6.45 -7.79
CA GLN A 213 30.91 7.81 -7.38
C GLN A 213 29.63 8.58 -7.06
N LYS A 214 29.53 9.09 -5.83
CA LYS A 214 28.45 9.97 -5.38
C LYS A 214 29.07 11.24 -4.84
N ASP A 215 29.07 12.29 -5.66
CA ASP A 215 29.43 13.62 -5.20
C ASP A 215 28.23 14.20 -4.46
N MET A 216 28.41 14.47 -3.16
CA MET A 216 27.36 15.05 -2.34
C MET A 216 27.14 16.51 -2.76
N PRO A 217 25.89 16.93 -3.03
CA PRO A 217 25.61 18.32 -3.36
C PRO A 217 26.02 19.26 -2.23
N SER A 218 26.48 20.46 -2.58
CA SER A 218 26.78 21.50 -1.58
C SER A 218 25.51 21.95 -0.85
N GLU A 219 25.65 22.45 0.38
CA GLU A 219 24.51 22.99 1.13
C GLU A 219 23.76 24.10 0.37
N GLU A 220 24.49 24.96 -0.35
CA GLU A 220 23.90 26.01 -1.17
C GLU A 220 23.06 25.42 -2.32
N THR A 221 23.56 24.39 -3.00
CA THR A 221 22.82 23.68 -4.04
C THR A 221 21.54 23.06 -3.48
N VAL A 222 21.63 22.42 -2.31
CA VAL A 222 20.46 21.83 -1.64
C VAL A 222 19.43 22.91 -1.32
N ARG A 223 19.83 24.05 -0.74
CA ARG A 223 18.92 25.16 -0.44
C ARG A 223 18.19 25.66 -1.69
N LYS A 224 18.92 25.91 -2.79
CA LYS A 224 18.31 26.37 -4.06
C LYS A 224 17.28 25.40 -4.63
N ILE A 225 17.53 24.09 -4.52
CA ILE A 225 16.56 23.08 -4.97
C ILE A 225 15.35 23.03 -4.03
N LYS A 226 15.58 23.10 -2.71
CA LYS A 226 14.52 23.07 -1.69
C LYS A 226 13.56 24.27 -1.76
N ASP A 227 14.03 25.40 -2.25
CA ASP A 227 13.20 26.59 -2.46
C ASP A 227 12.19 26.42 -3.61
N SER A 228 12.37 25.43 -4.49
CA SER A 228 11.46 25.21 -5.61
C SER A 228 10.13 24.57 -5.17
N LEU A 229 9.02 25.04 -5.77
CA LEU A 229 7.69 24.48 -5.53
C LEU A 229 7.63 22.97 -5.85
N ILE A 230 8.33 22.53 -6.91
CA ILE A 230 8.37 21.13 -7.32
C ILE A 230 8.99 20.28 -6.21
N TRP A 231 10.14 20.69 -5.67
CA TRP A 231 10.78 19.95 -4.57
C TRP A 231 9.88 19.91 -3.34
N GLN A 232 9.24 21.02 -2.97
CA GLN A 232 8.35 21.06 -1.80
C GLN A 232 7.20 20.06 -1.94
N MET A 233 6.61 19.95 -3.12
CA MET A 233 5.52 19.01 -3.39
C MET A 233 5.96 17.55 -3.42
N GLU A 234 7.11 17.25 -4.03
CA GLU A 234 7.71 15.91 -4.02
C GLU A 234 8.09 15.49 -2.59
N ASN A 235 8.68 16.39 -1.81
CA ASN A 235 9.01 16.16 -0.41
C ASN A 235 7.74 15.96 0.43
N GLU A 236 6.68 16.73 0.18
CA GLU A 236 5.39 16.55 0.85
C GLU A 236 4.78 15.16 0.59
N LEU A 237 4.91 14.63 -0.63
CA LEU A 237 4.48 13.26 -0.94
C LEU A 237 5.37 12.22 -0.25
N TYR A 238 6.68 12.45 -0.20
CA TYR A 238 7.63 11.58 0.48
C TYR A 238 7.33 11.48 1.98
N GLU A 239 7.20 12.61 2.69
CA GLU A 239 6.92 12.62 4.14
C GLU A 239 5.57 11.96 4.44
N PHE A 240 4.55 12.24 3.62
CA PHE A 240 3.25 11.57 3.73
C PHE A 240 3.37 10.04 3.57
N THR A 241 4.19 9.58 2.62
CA THR A 241 4.45 8.16 2.38
C THR A 241 5.17 7.53 3.57
N LEU A 242 6.18 8.22 4.12
CA LEU A 242 6.94 7.78 5.28
C LEU A 242 6.04 7.61 6.51
N GLU A 243 5.22 8.63 6.82
CA GLU A 243 4.26 8.57 7.92
C GLU A 243 3.26 7.43 7.74
N HIS A 244 2.74 7.25 6.53
CA HIS A 244 1.81 6.17 6.21
C HIS A 244 2.47 4.78 6.39
N PHE A 245 3.70 4.62 5.92
CA PHE A 245 4.47 3.38 6.07
C PHE A 245 4.74 3.07 7.55
N HIS A 246 5.18 4.05 8.33
CA HIS A 246 5.40 3.89 9.77
C HIS A 246 4.13 3.49 10.52
N PHE A 247 2.99 4.08 10.14
CA PHE A 247 1.69 3.66 10.64
C PHE A 247 1.46 2.18 10.35
N GLN A 248 1.50 1.75 9.08
CA GLN A 248 1.27 0.36 8.68
C GLN A 248 2.24 -0.62 9.39
N LYS A 249 3.54 -0.29 9.40
CA LYS A 249 4.60 -1.05 10.10
C LYS A 249 4.24 -1.28 11.56
N LYS A 250 3.81 -0.24 12.26
CA LYS A 250 3.43 -0.30 13.68
C LYS A 250 2.25 -1.23 13.93
N TYR A 251 1.27 -1.34 13.04
CA TYR A 251 0.13 -2.26 13.21
C TYR A 251 0.46 -3.69 12.83
N THR A 252 1.30 -3.89 11.82
CA THR A 252 1.70 -5.22 11.36
C THR A 252 2.65 -5.90 12.36
N LEU A 253 3.73 -5.22 12.76
CA LEU A 253 4.82 -5.83 13.54
C LEU A 253 4.55 -5.90 15.06
N LYS A 254 3.39 -5.44 15.54
CA LYS A 254 3.05 -5.38 16.99
C LYS A 254 2.35 -6.63 17.54
N LYS A 255 2.43 -7.78 16.87
CA LYS A 255 1.87 -9.04 17.34
C LYS A 255 2.94 -9.98 17.89
#